data_AF-H3B1L9-F1
#
_entry.id   AF-H3B1L9-F1
#
_cell.length_a   1.000
_cell.length_b   1.000
_cell.length_c   1.000
_cell.angle_alpha   90.00
_cell.angle_beta   90.00
_cell.angle_gamma   90.00
#
_symmetry.space_group_name_H-M   'P 1'
#
loop_
_entity.id
_entity.type
_entity.pdbx_description
1 polymer ?
#
loop_
_entity_poly.entity_id
_entity_poly.type
_entity_poly.pdbx_seq_one_letter_code
_entity_poly.pdbx_strand_id
1 'polypeptide(L)'
;IVQGRNGKGSIFVWASGNGGMVNDHCGADGYVSSIYTIAIGAASHHGLPAFFGEPCPAIMAVTLTGSSYNYDIESLPLVTSTNIGDGCVTHFRGTSSAAPLASG
;
A
#
# COMPACT_ATOMS: atom_id res chain seq x y z
N ILE A 1 -7.01 6.76 -20.51
CA ILE A 1 -6.13 7.53 -19.58
C ILE A 1 -6.18 9.02 -19.89
N VAL A 2 -5.93 9.42 -21.14
CA VAL A 2 -5.78 10.83 -21.56
C VAL A 2 -7.00 11.73 -21.29
N GLN A 3 -8.21 11.18 -21.25
CA GLN A 3 -9.45 11.98 -21.15
C GLN A 3 -9.93 12.28 -19.72
N GLY A 4 -9.32 11.66 -18.70
CA GLY A 4 -9.71 11.91 -17.31
C GLY A 4 -9.39 13.35 -16.87
N ARG A 5 -10.11 13.86 -15.86
CA ARG A 5 -9.86 15.18 -15.25
C ARG A 5 -9.74 16.31 -16.28
N ASN A 6 -10.70 16.40 -17.22
CA ASN A 6 -10.72 17.38 -18.31
C ASN A 6 -9.43 17.38 -19.16
N GLY A 7 -8.96 16.19 -19.53
CA GLY A 7 -7.74 16.02 -20.34
C GLY A 7 -6.42 16.02 -19.55
N LYS A 8 -6.45 16.18 -18.22
CA LYS A 8 -5.26 16.14 -17.36
C LYS A 8 -4.81 14.72 -17.00
N GLY A 9 -5.59 13.71 -17.35
CA GLY A 9 -5.38 12.32 -16.97
C GLY A 9 -5.96 11.99 -15.60
N SER A 10 -6.56 10.80 -15.50
CA SER A 10 -6.94 10.20 -14.21
C SER A 10 -5.68 9.81 -13.43
N ILE A 11 -5.78 9.85 -12.10
CA ILE A 11 -4.73 9.41 -11.19
C ILE A 11 -5.12 8.02 -10.69
N PHE A 12 -4.26 7.03 -10.95
CA PHE A 12 -4.45 5.66 -10.48
C PHE A 12 -3.38 5.36 -9.45
N VAL A 13 -3.77 5.04 -8.22
CA VAL A 13 -2.86 4.65 -7.14
C VAL A 13 -3.04 3.17 -6.90
N TRP A 14 -1.94 2.43 -6.79
CA TRP A 14 -1.97 0.98 -6.69
C TRP A 14 -1.09 0.49 -5.53
N ALA A 15 -1.61 -0.47 -4.77
CA ALA A 15 -0.83 -1.12 -3.73
C ALA A 15 0.21 -2.05 -4.37
N SER A 16 1.45 -2.04 -3.87
CA SER A 16 2.52 -2.83 -4.49
C SER A 16 2.39 -4.34 -4.30
N GLY A 17 1.55 -4.82 -3.38
CA GLY A 17 1.35 -6.25 -3.13
C GLY A 17 1.70 -6.70 -1.71
N ASN A 18 1.28 -7.91 -1.33
CA ASN A 18 1.39 -8.45 0.02
C ASN A 18 2.06 -9.85 0.07
N GLY A 19 2.64 -10.31 -1.04
CA GLY A 19 3.27 -11.61 -1.20
C GLY A 19 4.74 -11.70 -0.73
N GLY A 20 5.27 -10.67 -0.05
CA GLY A 20 6.70 -10.63 0.32
C GLY A 20 7.17 -11.82 1.16
N MET A 21 6.30 -12.40 2.00
CA MET A 21 6.63 -13.58 2.83
C MET A 21 6.84 -14.87 2.04
N VAL A 22 6.33 -14.94 0.81
CA VAL A 22 6.54 -16.08 -0.11
C VAL A 22 7.50 -15.73 -1.23
N ASN A 23 8.30 -14.67 -1.06
CA ASN A 23 9.25 -14.13 -2.03
C ASN A 23 8.60 -13.68 -3.34
N ASP A 24 7.38 -13.17 -3.28
CA ASP A 24 6.75 -12.55 -4.44
C ASP A 24 7.43 -11.21 -4.79
N HIS A 25 7.32 -10.83 -6.05
CA HIS A 25 7.97 -9.66 -6.61
C HIS A 25 7.00 -8.90 -7.50
N CYS A 26 6.65 -7.68 -7.08
CA CYS A 26 5.58 -6.89 -7.68
C CYS A 26 5.81 -6.48 -9.15
N GLY A 27 7.02 -6.68 -9.67
CA GLY A 27 7.29 -6.59 -11.11
C GLY A 27 6.58 -7.65 -11.96
N ALA A 28 6.06 -8.72 -11.35
CA ALA A 28 5.22 -9.72 -11.99
C ALA A 28 3.72 -9.31 -12.05
N ASP A 29 3.33 -8.25 -11.33
CA ASP A 29 2.00 -7.66 -11.40
C ASP A 29 1.96 -6.55 -12.48
N GLY A 30 1.19 -6.79 -13.54
CA GLY A 30 1.02 -5.87 -14.66
C GLY A 30 0.35 -4.54 -14.29
N TYR A 31 -0.42 -4.51 -13.19
CA TYR A 31 -0.98 -3.28 -12.67
C TYR A 31 0.07 -2.46 -11.95
N VAL A 32 0.88 -3.07 -11.08
CA VAL A 32 1.95 -2.37 -10.35
C VAL A 32 3.05 -1.86 -11.29
N SER A 33 3.43 -2.66 -12.28
CA SER A 33 4.48 -2.32 -13.25
C SER A 33 4.02 -1.37 -14.38
N SER A 34 2.73 -1.00 -14.40
CA SER A 34 2.19 -0.07 -15.39
C SER A 34 2.71 1.35 -15.15
N ILE A 35 3.18 2.01 -16.22
CA ILE A 35 3.56 3.44 -16.18
C ILE A 35 2.38 4.37 -15.88
N TYR A 36 1.15 3.84 -15.90
CA TYR A 36 -0.07 4.61 -15.70
C TYR A 36 -0.59 4.57 -14.26
N THR A 37 0.08 3.82 -13.39
CA THR A 37 -0.25 3.71 -11.97
C THR A 37 0.89 4.25 -11.12
N ILE A 38 0.53 4.86 -9.99
CA ILE A 38 1.45 5.22 -8.94
C ILE A 38 1.50 4.05 -7.96
N ALA A 39 2.56 3.24 -8.05
CA ALA A 39 2.76 2.08 -7.19
C ALA A 39 3.27 2.51 -5.81
N ILE A 40 2.55 2.10 -4.76
CA ILE A 40 2.81 2.47 -3.37
C ILE A 40 3.08 1.23 -2.53
N GLY A 41 4.28 1.18 -1.94
CA GLY A 41 4.65 0.17 -0.96
C GLY A 41 4.26 0.55 0.47
N ALA A 42 4.54 -0.35 1.40
CA ALA A 42 4.22 -0.17 2.82
C ALA A 42 5.48 -0.09 3.69
N ALA A 43 5.52 0.91 4.55
CA ALA A 43 6.48 1.04 5.64
C ALA A 43 5.77 0.85 6.99
N SER A 44 6.41 0.15 7.90
CA SER A 44 5.98 0.06 9.30
C SER A 44 6.20 1.39 10.03
N HIS A 45 5.60 1.55 11.20
CA HIS A 45 5.81 2.71 12.07
C HIS A 45 7.26 2.87 12.57
N HIS A 46 8.10 1.84 12.42
CA HIS A 46 9.54 1.91 12.70
C HIS A 46 10.35 2.50 11.53
N GLY A 47 9.71 2.87 10.42
CA GLY A 47 10.40 3.30 9.19
C GLY A 47 11.05 2.15 8.41
N LEU A 48 10.73 0.90 8.78
CA LEU A 48 11.24 -0.30 8.12
C LEU A 48 10.22 -0.87 7.13
N PRO A 49 10.66 -1.57 6.06
CA PRO A 49 9.74 -2.27 5.16
C PRO A 49 8.80 -3.22 5.90
N ALA A 50 7.54 -3.27 5.49
CA ALA A 50 6.59 -4.25 6.05
C ALA A 50 6.95 -5.67 5.59
N PHE A 51 6.81 -6.67 6.47
CA PHE A 51 7.22 -8.05 6.19
C PHE A 51 6.45 -8.73 5.03
N PHE A 52 5.26 -8.25 4.70
CA PHE A 52 4.46 -8.69 3.56
C PHE A 52 4.73 -7.90 2.29
N GLY A 53 5.45 -6.77 2.35
CA GLY A 53 5.65 -5.90 1.20
C GLY A 53 6.49 -6.59 0.11
N GLU A 54 6.01 -6.54 -1.12
CA GLU A 54 6.75 -7.05 -2.28
C GLU A 54 7.73 -5.99 -2.80
N PRO A 55 9.02 -6.29 -3.00
CA PRO A 55 9.97 -5.37 -3.61
C PRO A 55 9.87 -5.41 -5.14
N CYS A 56 9.97 -4.25 -5.81
CA CYS A 56 10.26 -4.18 -7.24
C CYS A 56 10.67 -2.76 -7.66
N PRO A 57 11.36 -2.58 -8.81
CA PRO A 57 11.74 -1.26 -9.33
C PRO A 57 10.58 -0.32 -9.68
N ALA A 58 9.35 -0.85 -9.81
CA ALA A 58 8.18 -0.06 -10.16
C ALA A 58 7.61 0.74 -8.97
N ILE A 59 7.98 0.42 -7.73
CA ILE A 59 7.52 1.16 -6.55
C ILE A 59 8.06 2.59 -6.58
N MET A 60 7.15 3.57 -6.52
CA MET A 60 7.50 4.99 -6.59
C MET A 60 7.68 5.63 -5.22
N ALA A 61 6.91 5.17 -4.22
CA ALA A 61 6.95 5.67 -2.86
C ALA A 61 6.41 4.64 -1.87
N VAL A 62 6.53 4.94 -0.58
CA VAL A 62 5.95 4.15 0.51
C VAL A 62 5.15 5.05 1.45
N THR A 63 4.09 4.51 2.03
CA THR A 63 3.36 5.15 3.14
C THR A 63 3.22 4.18 4.30
N LEU A 64 2.71 4.67 5.43
CA LEU A 64 2.54 3.86 6.64
C LEU A 64 1.47 2.77 6.44
N THR A 65 1.68 1.61 7.05
CA THR A 65 0.68 0.53 7.11
C THR A 65 0.25 0.25 8.53
N GLY A 66 -0.93 -0.35 8.69
CA GLY A 66 -1.48 -0.74 10.00
C GLY A 66 -0.80 -1.95 10.64
N SER A 67 0.44 -2.25 10.26
CA SER A 67 1.21 -3.38 10.78
C SER A 67 2.68 -3.00 10.99
N SER A 68 3.41 -3.86 11.70
CA SER A 68 4.82 -3.66 12.02
C SER A 68 5.75 -4.37 11.01
N TYR A 69 7.06 -4.23 11.20
CA TYR A 69 8.06 -4.95 10.40
C TYR A 69 8.14 -6.45 10.79
N ASN A 70 7.51 -6.84 11.91
CA ASN A 70 7.36 -8.22 12.36
C ASN A 70 5.92 -8.44 12.87
N TYR A 71 5.36 -9.63 12.64
CA TYR A 71 3.98 -9.99 12.96
C TYR A 71 3.67 -9.89 14.48
N ASP A 72 4.64 -10.20 15.33
CA ASP A 72 4.47 -10.30 16.79
C ASP A 72 4.59 -8.96 17.55
N ILE A 73 4.87 -7.85 16.86
CA ILE A 73 5.10 -6.54 17.48
C ILE A 73 4.00 -5.58 17.03
N GLU A 74 2.79 -5.74 17.57
CA GLU A 74 1.72 -4.75 17.40
C GLU A 74 1.54 -3.96 18.68
N SER A 75 2.18 -2.79 18.73
CA SER A 75 1.97 -1.81 19.80
C SER A 75 1.57 -0.48 19.18
N LEU A 76 0.48 0.09 19.72
CA LEU A 76 -0.24 1.30 19.30
C LEU A 76 -1.21 1.09 18.12
N PRO A 77 -2.36 1.81 18.09
CA PRO A 77 -3.15 1.92 16.88
C PRO A 77 -2.26 2.51 15.77
N LEU A 78 -2.26 1.86 14.61
CA LEU A 78 -1.43 2.25 13.48
C LEU A 78 -2.29 2.97 12.45
N VAL A 79 -2.77 2.28 11.41
CA VAL A 79 -3.71 2.85 10.45
C VAL A 79 -5.13 2.62 10.96
N THR A 80 -5.73 3.69 11.47
CA THR A 80 -7.11 3.71 11.94
C THR A 80 -8.04 4.18 10.84
N SER A 81 -9.11 3.43 10.55
CA SER A 81 -10.09 3.75 9.53
C SER A 81 -11.48 3.26 9.90
N THR A 82 -12.48 3.66 9.11
CA THR A 82 -13.85 3.15 9.24
C THR A 82 -13.93 1.68 8.83
N ASN A 83 -14.90 0.97 9.41
CA ASN A 83 -15.21 -0.42 9.07
C ASN A 83 -16.71 -0.57 8.83
N ILE A 84 -17.13 -1.69 8.27
CA ILE A 84 -18.53 -2.01 7.97
C ILE A 84 -19.38 -1.96 9.26
N GLY A 85 -20.63 -1.52 9.15
CA GLY A 85 -21.60 -1.52 10.24
C GLY A 85 -21.28 -0.49 11.33
N ASP A 86 -20.98 0.75 10.93
CA ASP A 86 -20.52 1.84 11.83
C ASP A 86 -19.29 1.46 12.67
N GLY A 87 -18.50 0.50 12.16
CA GLY A 87 -17.32 -0.02 12.84
C GLY A 87 -16.10 0.88 12.68
N CYS A 88 -15.08 0.57 13.48
CA CYS A 88 -13.76 1.16 13.42
C CYS A 88 -12.71 0.05 13.43
N VAL A 89 -11.67 0.19 12.62
CA VAL A 89 -10.48 -0.67 12.63
C VAL A 89 -9.28 0.18 12.99
N THR A 90 -8.44 -0.26 13.93
CA THR A 90 -7.26 0.48 14.41
C THR A 90 -5.94 -0.04 13.82
N HIS A 91 -6.01 -1.15 13.09
CA HIS A 91 -4.87 -1.86 12.50
C HIS A 91 -5.22 -2.29 11.06
N PHE A 92 -5.62 -1.35 10.19
CA PHE A 92 -5.86 -1.69 8.79
C PHE A 92 -4.51 -1.99 8.11
N ARG A 93 -4.22 -3.27 7.86
CA ARG A 93 -2.90 -3.76 7.42
C ARG A 93 -2.77 -3.84 5.89
N GLY A 94 -1.56 -4.19 5.45
CA GLY A 94 -1.24 -4.47 4.05
C GLY A 94 -0.77 -3.23 3.30
N THR A 95 -0.16 -3.44 2.14
CA THR A 95 0.01 -2.35 1.13
C THR A 95 -1.35 -1.79 0.70
N SER A 96 -2.42 -2.56 0.88
CA SER A 96 -3.81 -2.14 0.74
C SER A 96 -4.24 -1.01 1.68
N SER A 97 -3.58 -0.83 2.82
CA SER A 97 -3.80 0.36 3.66
C SER A 97 -2.95 1.56 3.23
N ALA A 98 -1.80 1.29 2.60
CA ALA A 98 -0.84 2.30 2.17
C ALA A 98 -1.33 3.07 0.93
N ALA A 99 -1.91 2.39 -0.06
CA ALA A 99 -2.41 3.01 -1.29
C ALA A 99 -3.54 4.04 -1.05
N PRO A 100 -4.56 3.79 -0.21
CA PRO A 100 -5.54 4.81 0.16
C PRO A 100 -4.93 6.02 0.87
N LEU A 101 -3.93 5.82 1.75
CA LEU A 101 -3.24 6.93 2.41
C LEU A 101 -2.48 7.82 1.43
N ALA A 102 -1.86 7.24 0.40
CA ALA A 102 -1.22 8.00 -0.68
C ALA A 102 -2.23 8.70 -1.61
N SER A 103 -3.49 8.28 -1.60
CA SER A 103 -4.55 8.85 -2.44
C SER A 103 -5.24 10.05 -1.80
N GLY A 104 -5.10 10.24 -0.48
CA GLY A 104 -5.64 11.38 0.28
C GLY A 104 -4.76 12.61 0.16
#